data_AF-S7RXM7-F1
#
_entry.id   AF-S7RXM7-F1
#
_cell.length_a   1.000
_cell.length_b   1.000
_cell.length_c   1.000
_cell.angle_alpha   90.00
_cell.angle_beta   90.00
_cell.angle_gamma   90.00
#
_symmetry.space_group_name_H-M   'P 1'
#
loop_
_entity.id
_entity.type
_entity.pdbx_description
1 polymer ?
#
loop_
_entity_poly.entity_id
_entity_poly.type
_entity_poly.pdbx_seq_one_letter_code
_entity_poly.pdbx_strand_id
1 'polypeptide(L)'
;MSDKQKAVLALSIASQTCTTALNALASPTSLSSNHFTDAPSSTCPPPALETLHKDLLSILQLISHSLTRLALVLKPSGPPSYSASTPVLTELTSQISDLAGCTGTFGLHRVTYGEFLVKEVNQLVEEIVYTTRSLLQAYLHLASDSPRRRIGTPNVGVLDEDRILGSEESQDEYLRLTGTIHQLIDGAVGASAASSKKGKSKALVPGLSKNNAEAVRKLWILDGGSVKDGVRELKEMIDDYNDEDGDEDEGLGQEEEEDDGWGELGLGTAKLKKAEVERASQVLPLLNLTATLHTHLPTLFAPSPSTSSSSYFPTLPNPTLSLLPPLSASLLSTSDDLIASLYSPQNPMNISGNVRKLESVVKELESVFKPLYGGGSTLEEKMARMKVADGSEEEKEGAKREMLMGIFARVYAAAQGIERAISSESGS
;
A
#
# COMPACT_ATOMS: atom_id res chain seq x y z
N MET A 1 -44.14 6.63 17.30
CA MET A 1 -43.27 5.90 16.36
C MET A 1 -43.04 4.51 16.90
N SER A 2 -43.19 3.48 16.07
CA SER A 2 -42.80 2.12 16.44
C SER A 2 -41.29 2.03 16.64
N ASP A 3 -40.80 1.04 17.39
CA ASP A 3 -39.36 0.88 17.61
C ASP A 3 -38.62 0.59 16.30
N LYS A 4 -39.26 -0.10 15.35
CA LYS A 4 -38.75 -0.25 13.98
C LYS A 4 -38.53 1.10 13.30
N GLN A 5 -39.51 2.01 13.37
CA GLN A 5 -39.38 3.35 12.78
C GLN A 5 -38.23 4.15 13.42
N LYS A 6 -38.08 4.06 14.75
CA LYS A 6 -36.97 4.72 15.47
C LYS A 6 -35.62 4.16 15.03
N ALA A 7 -35.48 2.83 14.92
CA ALA A 7 -34.26 2.19 14.47
C ALA A 7 -33.91 2.53 13.03
N VAL A 8 -34.89 2.56 12.11
CA VAL A 8 -34.70 2.98 10.72
C VAL A 8 -34.24 4.44 10.64
N LEU A 9 -34.84 5.33 11.43
CA LEU A 9 -34.41 6.73 11.51
C LEU A 9 -32.97 6.83 12.03
N ALA A 10 -32.61 6.09 13.08
CA ALA A 10 -31.27 6.08 13.65
C ALA A 10 -30.22 5.52 12.67
N LEU A 11 -30.54 4.46 11.92
CA LEU A 11 -29.69 3.92 10.85
C LEU A 11 -29.44 4.97 9.75
N SER A 12 -30.50 5.68 9.34
CA SER A 12 -30.40 6.74 8.33
C SER A 12 -29.51 7.90 8.81
N ILE A 13 -29.68 8.34 10.06
CA ILE A 13 -28.82 9.37 10.67
C ILE A 13 -27.37 8.91 10.72
N ALA A 14 -27.09 7.70 11.19
CA ALA A 14 -25.73 7.16 11.24
C ALA A 14 -25.09 7.09 9.85
N SER A 15 -25.83 6.62 8.84
CA SER A 15 -25.37 6.58 7.44
C SER A 15 -25.08 7.98 6.88
N GLN A 16 -25.92 8.96 7.23
CA GLN A 16 -25.69 10.35 6.83
C GLN A 16 -24.45 10.93 7.52
N THR A 17 -24.23 10.62 8.80
CA THR A 17 -23.01 11.00 9.53
C THR A 17 -21.76 10.40 8.89
N CYS A 18 -21.78 9.14 8.45
CA CYS A 18 -20.68 8.57 7.67
C CYS A 18 -20.43 9.38 6.39
N THR A 19 -21.49 9.78 5.68
CA THR A 19 -21.36 10.58 4.45
C THR A 19 -20.75 11.95 4.75
N THR A 20 -21.17 12.61 5.82
CA THR A 20 -20.57 13.87 6.27
C THR A 20 -19.10 13.70 6.67
N ALA A 21 -18.76 12.63 7.39
CA ALA A 21 -17.38 12.31 7.76
C ALA A 21 -16.51 12.06 6.51
N LEU A 22 -16.98 11.27 5.54
CA LEU A 22 -16.29 11.04 4.26
C LEU A 22 -16.06 12.35 3.50
N ASN A 23 -17.06 13.23 3.45
CA ASN A 23 -16.91 14.54 2.80
C ASN A 23 -15.87 15.43 3.53
N ALA A 24 -15.80 15.35 4.86
CA ALA A 24 -14.81 16.06 5.65
C ALA A 24 -13.39 15.54 5.43
N LEU A 25 -13.22 14.22 5.26
CA LEU A 25 -11.94 13.57 4.96
C LEU A 25 -11.48 13.82 3.51
N ALA A 26 -12.42 13.78 2.56
CA ALA A 26 -12.16 13.97 1.14
C ALA A 26 -11.85 15.43 0.78
N SER A 27 -12.35 16.39 1.58
CA SER A 27 -11.98 17.79 1.42
C SER A 27 -10.54 17.94 1.87
N PRO A 28 -9.56 18.15 0.95
CA PRO A 28 -8.22 18.51 1.35
C PRO A 28 -8.36 19.85 2.05
N THR A 29 -8.45 19.82 3.39
CA THR A 29 -8.78 20.99 4.19
C THR A 29 -7.90 22.11 3.69
N SER A 30 -8.54 23.20 3.27
CA SER A 30 -8.11 24.27 2.38
C SER A 30 -6.87 25.05 2.85
N LEU A 31 -5.79 24.33 3.15
CA LEU A 31 -4.47 24.78 3.57
C LEU A 31 -3.51 24.85 2.39
N SER A 32 -3.97 24.52 1.17
CA SER A 32 -3.33 24.96 -0.08
C SER A 32 -3.69 26.41 -0.43
N SER A 33 -3.96 27.26 0.56
CA SER A 33 -3.69 28.67 0.37
C SER A 33 -2.17 28.77 0.24
N ASN A 34 -1.69 29.05 -0.98
CA ASN A 34 -0.28 29.27 -1.28
C ASN A 34 0.35 30.48 -0.52
N HIS A 35 -0.33 31.00 0.51
CA HIS A 35 0.23 31.86 1.55
C HIS A 35 1.01 31.03 2.60
N PHE A 36 2.09 30.38 2.16
CA PHE A 36 2.99 29.62 3.04
C PHE A 36 3.85 30.52 3.97
N THR A 37 3.53 31.80 4.11
CA THR A 37 4.24 32.73 5.00
C THR A 37 3.42 33.20 6.19
N ASP A 38 2.09 33.03 6.18
CA ASP A 38 1.27 33.41 7.33
C ASP A 38 0.92 32.15 8.11
N ALA A 39 1.89 31.72 8.92
CA ALA A 39 1.67 30.73 9.96
C ALA A 39 0.39 31.11 10.71
N PRO A 40 -0.68 30.28 10.70
CA PRO A 40 -1.85 30.58 11.49
C PRO A 40 -1.36 30.75 12.91
N SER A 41 -1.62 31.91 13.50
CA SER A 41 -1.17 32.29 14.84
C SER A 41 -1.88 31.47 15.94
N SER A 42 -2.27 30.24 15.63
CA SER A 42 -2.69 29.24 16.60
C SER A 42 -1.48 28.96 17.49
N THR A 43 -1.46 29.67 18.62
CA THR A 43 -0.50 29.53 19.70
C THR A 43 -0.57 28.18 20.41
N CYS A 44 -1.49 27.30 20.01
CA CYS A 44 -1.63 25.99 20.62
C CYS A 44 -0.56 25.04 20.04
N PRO A 45 0.35 24.50 20.87
CA PRO A 45 1.30 23.49 20.41
C PRO A 45 0.55 22.25 19.93
N PRO A 46 1.06 21.53 18.90
CA PRO A 46 0.47 20.28 18.46
C PRO A 46 0.43 19.28 19.63
N PRO A 47 -0.65 18.48 19.78
CA PRO A 47 -0.70 17.42 20.76
C PRO A 47 0.40 16.38 20.50
N ALA A 48 0.79 15.63 21.52
CA ALA A 48 1.76 14.55 21.34
C ALA A 48 1.20 13.47 20.39
N LEU A 49 2.00 13.06 19.41
CA LEU A 49 1.60 12.09 18.39
C LEU A 49 1.15 10.75 19.00
N GLU A 50 1.82 10.31 20.07
CA GLU A 50 1.46 9.08 20.79
C GLU A 50 0.05 9.14 21.39
N THR A 51 -0.35 10.30 21.92
CA THR A 51 -1.70 10.51 22.45
C THR A 51 -2.72 10.42 21.32
N LEU A 52 -2.48 11.08 20.19
CA LEU A 52 -3.38 11.00 19.04
C LEU A 52 -3.51 9.57 18.49
N HIS A 53 -2.42 8.81 18.41
CA HIS A 53 -2.48 7.40 18.03
C HIS A 53 -3.30 6.57 19.00
N LYS A 54 -3.11 6.77 20.31
CA LYS A 54 -3.88 6.06 21.32
C LYS A 54 -5.37 6.37 21.24
N ASP A 55 -5.72 7.65 21.06
CA ASP A 55 -7.10 8.10 20.93
C ASP A 55 -7.75 7.50 19.67
N LEU A 56 -7.05 7.57 18.53
CA LEU A 56 -7.48 6.96 17.27
C LEU A 56 -7.76 5.47 17.45
N LEU A 57 -6.80 4.71 17.97
CA LEU A 57 -6.95 3.25 18.16
C LEU A 57 -8.06 2.92 19.16
N SER A 58 -8.24 3.72 20.21
CA SER A 58 -9.34 3.56 21.16
C SER A 58 -10.70 3.76 20.48
N ILE A 59 -10.84 4.79 19.64
CA ILE A 59 -12.09 5.04 18.90
C ILE A 59 -12.38 3.90 17.92
N LEU A 60 -11.36 3.40 17.21
CA LEU A 60 -11.51 2.24 16.32
C LEU A 60 -12.02 1.00 17.07
N GLN A 61 -11.45 0.69 18.24
CA GLN A 61 -11.91 -0.43 19.08
C GLN A 61 -13.35 -0.25 19.56
N LEU A 62 -13.75 0.97 19.91
CA LEU A 62 -15.12 1.29 20.29
C LEU A 62 -16.10 1.07 19.12
N ILE A 63 -15.73 1.50 17.91
CA ILE A 63 -16.52 1.25 16.69
C ILE A 63 -16.68 -0.26 16.46
N SER A 64 -15.59 -1.02 16.55
CA SER A 64 -15.61 -2.48 16.41
C SER A 64 -16.59 -3.15 17.39
N HIS A 65 -16.59 -2.71 18.67
CA HIS A 65 -17.51 -3.21 19.68
C HIS A 65 -18.97 -2.84 19.39
N SER A 66 -19.24 -1.59 18.99
CA SER A 66 -20.57 -1.12 18.59
C SER A 66 -21.12 -1.90 17.40
N LEU A 67 -20.28 -2.19 16.39
CA LEU A 67 -20.66 -2.96 15.21
C LEU A 67 -20.97 -4.42 15.53
N THR A 68 -20.18 -5.04 16.40
CA THR A 68 -20.47 -6.40 16.90
C THR A 68 -21.82 -6.45 17.61
N ARG A 69 -22.08 -5.49 18.51
CA ARG A 69 -23.38 -5.37 19.21
C ARG A 69 -24.52 -5.15 18.21
N LEU A 70 -24.32 -4.30 17.20
CA LEU A 70 -25.31 -4.02 16.17
C LEU A 70 -25.65 -5.28 15.37
N ALA A 71 -24.63 -6.05 14.95
CA ALA A 71 -24.81 -7.30 14.22
C ALA A 71 -25.56 -8.38 15.03
N LEU A 72 -25.31 -8.45 16.34
CA LEU A 72 -26.05 -9.37 17.21
C LEU A 72 -27.51 -8.97 17.39
N VAL A 73 -27.79 -7.67 17.48
CA VAL A 73 -29.14 -7.13 17.75
C VAL A 73 -30.01 -7.12 16.49
N LEU A 74 -29.41 -6.91 15.31
CA LEU A 74 -30.10 -6.85 14.01
C LEU A 74 -29.95 -8.13 13.18
N LYS A 75 -29.55 -9.25 13.80
CA LYS A 75 -29.31 -10.52 13.13
C LYS A 75 -30.53 -10.97 12.29
N PRO A 76 -30.39 -11.23 10.97
CA PRO A 76 -31.53 -11.60 10.12
C PRO A 76 -32.16 -12.96 10.42
N SER A 77 -31.42 -13.86 11.08
CA SER A 77 -31.90 -15.21 11.39
C SER A 77 -32.98 -15.25 12.48
N GLY A 78 -33.27 -14.12 13.13
CA GLY A 78 -34.27 -14.00 14.19
C GLY A 78 -35.05 -12.69 14.09
N PRO A 79 -36.05 -12.48 14.96
CA PRO A 79 -36.75 -11.19 15.01
C PRO A 79 -35.76 -10.10 15.45
N PRO A 80 -35.49 -9.08 14.61
CA PRO A 80 -34.55 -8.02 14.96
C PRO A 80 -35.06 -7.21 16.15
N SER A 81 -34.17 -6.96 17.12
CA SER A 81 -34.50 -6.19 18.33
C SER A 81 -34.26 -4.70 18.10
N TYR A 82 -35.17 -4.06 17.36
CA TYR A 82 -35.05 -2.64 16.96
C TYR A 82 -34.98 -1.65 18.14
N SER A 83 -35.60 -1.98 19.28
CA SER A 83 -35.50 -1.14 20.47
C SER A 83 -34.08 -1.14 21.05
N ALA A 84 -33.41 -2.29 21.04
CA ALA A 84 -32.03 -2.43 21.52
C ALA A 84 -31.00 -1.85 20.55
N SER A 85 -31.29 -1.75 19.25
CA SER A 85 -30.34 -1.21 18.26
C SER A 85 -30.20 0.30 18.33
N THR A 86 -31.26 1.01 18.76
CA THR A 86 -31.28 2.47 18.79
C THR A 86 -30.14 3.08 19.63
N PRO A 87 -29.90 2.70 20.91
CA PRO A 87 -28.77 3.24 21.66
C PRO A 87 -27.40 2.91 21.04
N VAL A 88 -27.25 1.71 20.45
CA VAL A 88 -26.00 1.30 19.77
C VAL A 88 -25.73 2.18 18.55
N LEU A 89 -26.76 2.53 17.78
CA LEU A 89 -26.63 3.41 16.61
C LEU A 89 -26.31 4.86 17.01
N THR A 90 -26.88 5.36 18.10
CA THR A 90 -26.52 6.68 18.63
C THR A 90 -25.07 6.73 19.09
N GLU A 91 -24.62 5.68 19.80
CA GLU A 91 -23.23 5.52 20.24
C GLU A 91 -22.27 5.44 19.04
N LEU A 92 -22.56 4.60 18.04
CA LEU A 92 -21.79 4.49 16.81
C LEU A 92 -21.70 5.83 16.05
N THR A 93 -22.80 6.58 16.01
CA THR A 93 -22.85 7.92 15.37
C THR A 93 -21.86 8.88 16.01
N SER A 94 -21.80 8.91 17.35
CA SER A 94 -20.83 9.72 18.09
C SER A 94 -19.40 9.29 17.77
N GLN A 95 -19.14 7.98 17.85
CA GLN A 95 -17.81 7.42 17.59
C GLN A 95 -17.30 7.74 16.18
N ILE A 96 -18.16 7.74 15.15
CA ILE A 96 -17.80 8.14 13.78
C ILE A 96 -17.41 9.62 13.72
N SER A 97 -18.13 10.49 14.43
CA SER A 97 -17.81 11.92 14.51
C SER A 97 -16.49 12.17 15.25
N ASP A 98 -16.27 11.46 16.35
CA ASP A 98 -15.02 11.50 17.11
C ASP A 98 -13.84 11.00 16.27
N LEU A 99 -14.05 9.94 15.47
CA LEU A 99 -13.05 9.40 14.55
C LEU A 99 -12.66 10.43 13.48
N ALA A 100 -13.64 11.08 12.86
CA ALA A 100 -13.40 12.12 11.87
C ALA A 100 -12.68 13.34 12.48
N GLY A 101 -13.08 13.76 13.69
CA GLY A 101 -12.42 14.86 14.42
C GLY A 101 -10.97 14.53 14.82
N CYS A 102 -10.73 13.31 15.31
CA CYS A 102 -9.38 12.82 15.62
C CYS A 102 -8.49 12.85 14.37
N THR A 103 -9.01 12.33 13.25
CA THR A 103 -8.32 12.32 11.95
C THR A 103 -8.04 13.74 11.42
N GLY A 104 -8.99 14.66 11.57
CA GLY A 104 -8.81 16.08 11.24
C GLY A 104 -7.65 16.72 12.02
N THR A 105 -7.39 16.27 13.25
CA THR A 105 -6.26 16.75 14.07
C THR A 105 -4.91 16.31 13.50
N PHE A 106 -4.81 15.12 12.89
CA PHE A 106 -3.63 14.72 12.11
C PHE A 106 -3.43 15.66 10.91
N GLY A 107 -4.50 15.96 10.17
CA GLY A 107 -4.48 16.86 9.02
C GLY A 107 -4.03 18.29 9.35
N LEU A 108 -4.52 18.85 10.46
CA LEU A 108 -4.18 20.20 10.94
C LEU A 108 -2.67 20.39 11.20
N HIS A 109 -1.98 19.33 11.63
CA HIS A 109 -0.55 19.36 11.95
C HIS A 109 0.29 18.52 10.98
N ARG A 110 -0.14 18.44 9.70
CA ARG A 110 0.53 17.66 8.64
C ARG A 110 2.03 17.94 8.50
N VAL A 111 2.46 19.19 8.67
CA VAL A 111 3.88 19.56 8.60
C VAL A 111 4.69 18.92 9.73
N THR A 112 4.11 18.87 10.93
CA THR A 112 4.75 18.31 12.14
C THR A 112 4.76 16.79 12.12
N TYR A 113 3.62 16.16 11.83
CA TYR A 113 3.50 14.70 11.87
C TYR A 113 4.01 14.02 10.59
N GLY A 114 4.07 14.78 9.50
CA GLY A 114 4.51 14.33 8.19
C GLY A 114 3.36 13.86 7.29
N GLU A 115 3.52 14.10 6.00
CA GLU A 115 2.46 13.93 5.00
C GLU A 115 1.95 12.51 4.85
N PHE A 116 2.85 11.53 4.87
CA PHE A 116 2.52 10.15 4.55
C PHE A 116 1.87 9.44 5.72
N LEU A 117 2.22 9.80 6.95
CA LEU A 117 1.48 9.34 8.13
C LEU A 117 0.04 9.85 8.09
N VAL A 118 -0.16 11.14 7.79
CA VAL A 118 -1.51 11.72 7.66
C VAL A 118 -2.30 11.03 6.56
N LYS A 119 -1.69 10.76 5.39
CA LYS A 119 -2.33 10.02 4.30
C LYS A 119 -2.72 8.59 4.72
N GLU A 120 -1.85 7.86 5.41
CA GLU A 120 -2.13 6.52 5.91
C GLU A 120 -3.31 6.52 6.90
N VAL A 121 -3.33 7.45 7.86
CA VAL A 121 -4.43 7.59 8.82
C VAL A 121 -5.73 7.95 8.10
N ASN A 122 -5.70 8.93 7.19
CA ASN A 122 -6.87 9.36 6.44
C ASN A 122 -7.45 8.20 5.61
N GLN A 123 -6.62 7.46 4.88
CA GLN A 123 -7.05 6.33 4.06
C GLN A 123 -7.68 5.23 4.91
N LEU A 124 -7.04 4.85 6.02
CA LEU A 124 -7.59 3.85 6.94
C LEU A 124 -8.98 4.25 7.46
N VAL A 125 -9.12 5.51 7.88
CA VAL A 125 -10.39 6.02 8.42
C VAL A 125 -11.44 6.13 7.33
N GLU A 126 -11.07 6.55 6.12
CA GLU A 126 -11.96 6.60 4.96
C GLU A 126 -12.51 5.20 4.63
N GLU A 127 -11.65 4.18 4.56
CA GLU A 127 -12.06 2.80 4.29
C GLU A 127 -13.00 2.24 5.38
N ILE A 128 -12.72 2.52 6.66
CA ILE A 128 -13.56 2.10 7.78
C ILE A 128 -14.92 2.80 7.76
N VAL A 129 -14.95 4.12 7.55
CA VAL A 129 -16.20 4.90 7.51
C VAL A 129 -17.03 4.53 6.29
N TYR A 130 -16.40 4.31 5.13
CA TYR A 130 -17.05 3.85 3.92
C TYR A 130 -17.70 2.48 4.12
N THR A 131 -16.94 1.51 4.64
CA THR A 131 -17.44 0.15 4.88
C THR A 131 -18.55 0.14 5.94
N THR A 132 -18.42 0.98 6.98
CA THR A 132 -19.47 1.18 8.00
C THR A 132 -20.75 1.74 7.37
N ARG A 133 -20.65 2.72 6.47
CA ARG A 133 -21.80 3.25 5.75
C ARG A 133 -22.50 2.16 4.92
N SER A 134 -21.73 1.37 4.17
CA SER A 134 -22.26 0.26 3.37
C SER A 134 -22.99 -0.77 4.25
N LEU A 135 -22.44 -1.07 5.44
CA LEU A 135 -23.09 -1.95 6.41
C LEU A 135 -24.42 -1.37 6.93
N LEU A 136 -24.46 -0.08 7.25
CA LEU A 136 -25.69 0.60 7.67
C LEU A 136 -26.75 0.60 6.56
N GLN A 137 -26.33 0.76 5.30
CA GLN A 137 -27.20 0.66 4.13
C GLN A 137 -27.76 -0.76 3.96
N ALA A 138 -26.94 -1.80 4.14
CA ALA A 138 -27.40 -3.19 4.13
C ALA A 138 -28.51 -3.43 5.18
N TYR A 139 -28.34 -2.91 6.41
CA TYR A 139 -29.40 -2.98 7.42
C TYR A 139 -30.67 -2.19 7.05
N LEU A 140 -30.54 -1.04 6.40
CA LEU A 140 -31.69 -0.27 5.90
C LEU A 140 -32.47 -1.03 4.81
N HIS A 141 -31.76 -1.71 3.89
CA HIS A 141 -32.37 -2.58 2.89
C HIS A 141 -33.13 -3.74 3.55
N LEU A 142 -32.49 -4.45 4.49
CA LEU A 142 -33.12 -5.54 5.25
C LEU A 142 -34.35 -5.08 6.06
N ALA A 143 -34.32 -3.86 6.61
CA ALA A 143 -35.47 -3.30 7.34
C ALA A 143 -36.63 -2.90 6.41
N SER A 144 -36.33 -2.53 5.17
CA SER A 144 -37.31 -2.12 4.15
C SER A 144 -38.00 -3.31 3.49
N ASP A 145 -37.27 -4.42 3.32
CA ASP A 145 -37.79 -5.70 2.86
C ASP A 145 -38.75 -6.30 3.89
N SER A 146 -40.02 -5.92 3.75
CA SER A 146 -41.07 -6.42 4.61
C SER A 146 -41.24 -7.93 4.38
N PRO A 147 -41.31 -8.77 5.44
CA PRO A 147 -41.42 -10.24 5.35
C PRO A 147 -42.70 -10.77 4.69
N ARG A 148 -43.52 -9.89 4.10
CA ARG A 148 -44.83 -10.18 3.51
C ARG A 148 -44.81 -11.10 2.28
N ARG A 149 -43.64 -11.51 1.77
CA ARG A 149 -43.54 -12.41 0.60
C ARG A 149 -42.94 -13.80 0.86
N ARG A 150 -42.64 -14.18 2.12
CA ARG A 150 -42.18 -15.54 2.45
C ARG A 150 -43.28 -16.49 2.94
N ILE A 151 -44.55 -16.11 2.84
CA ILE A 151 -45.64 -17.10 2.91
C ILE A 151 -45.84 -17.63 1.49
N GLY A 152 -44.95 -18.53 1.09
CA GLY A 152 -45.14 -19.31 -0.12
C GLY A 152 -46.34 -20.21 0.04
N THR A 153 -47.41 -19.91 -0.69
CA THR A 153 -48.11 -20.99 -1.37
C THR A 153 -47.10 -21.63 -2.34
N PRO A 154 -46.95 -22.97 -2.34
CA PRO A 154 -46.09 -23.65 -3.30
C PRO A 154 -46.79 -23.58 -4.66
N ASN A 155 -46.59 -22.49 -5.40
CA ASN A 155 -47.11 -22.39 -6.76
C ASN A 155 -46.10 -23.06 -7.69
N VAL A 156 -46.40 -24.32 -8.00
CA VAL A 156 -45.68 -25.15 -8.95
C VAL A 156 -45.91 -24.58 -10.35
N GLY A 157 -44.83 -24.13 -10.99
CA GLY A 157 -44.76 -24.03 -12.44
C GLY A 157 -44.85 -22.61 -13.01
N VAL A 158 -43.74 -21.87 -12.99
CA VAL A 158 -43.16 -21.20 -14.17
C VAL A 158 -41.65 -21.08 -13.90
N LEU A 159 -40.83 -21.60 -14.83
CA LEU A 159 -39.38 -21.47 -14.81
C LEU A 159 -39.00 -20.03 -15.22
N ASP A 160 -38.82 -19.14 -14.24
CA ASP A 160 -38.19 -17.83 -14.45
C ASP A 160 -36.76 -17.90 -13.94
N GLU A 161 -35.79 -17.91 -14.86
CA GLU A 161 -34.35 -18.04 -14.59
C GLU A 161 -33.75 -16.81 -13.87
N ASP A 162 -34.46 -15.68 -13.80
CA ASP A 162 -33.98 -14.43 -13.18
C ASP A 162 -34.10 -14.38 -11.65
N ARG A 163 -34.50 -15.48 -11.00
CA ARG A 163 -34.79 -15.52 -9.54
C ARG A 163 -33.76 -16.23 -8.67
N ILE A 164 -32.65 -16.71 -9.25
CA ILE A 164 -31.70 -17.60 -8.54
C ILE A 164 -30.61 -16.85 -7.75
N LEU A 165 -30.46 -15.52 -7.87
CA LEU A 165 -29.38 -14.76 -7.19
C LEU A 165 -29.84 -13.85 -6.02
N GLY A 166 -31.11 -13.89 -5.60
CA GLY A 166 -31.71 -12.73 -4.92
C GLY A 166 -31.85 -12.71 -3.39
N SER A 167 -31.55 -13.77 -2.63
CA SER A 167 -31.92 -13.76 -1.18
C SER A 167 -30.89 -14.30 -0.18
N GLU A 168 -29.91 -15.10 -0.60
CA GLU A 168 -28.87 -15.57 0.34
C GLU A 168 -27.68 -14.60 0.36
N GLU A 169 -27.31 -14.03 -0.79
CA GLU A 169 -26.20 -13.09 -0.91
C GLU A 169 -26.38 -11.82 -0.04
N SER A 170 -27.62 -11.30 0.08
CA SER A 170 -27.90 -10.10 0.90
C SER A 170 -27.82 -10.39 2.40
N GLN A 171 -28.06 -11.63 2.83
CA GLN A 171 -27.89 -12.02 4.22
C GLN A 171 -26.42 -12.21 4.58
N ASP A 172 -25.58 -12.63 3.64
CA ASP A 172 -24.15 -12.80 3.90
C ASP A 172 -23.37 -11.49 3.78
N GLU A 173 -23.92 -10.50 3.06
CA GLU A 173 -23.28 -9.21 2.84
C GLU A 173 -22.99 -8.45 4.15
N TYR A 174 -23.93 -8.38 5.10
CA TYR A 174 -23.69 -7.65 6.36
C TYR A 174 -22.60 -8.32 7.21
N LEU A 175 -22.50 -9.65 7.19
CA LEU A 175 -21.45 -10.40 7.89
C LEU A 175 -20.09 -10.17 7.24
N ARG A 176 -20.03 -10.19 5.90
CA ARG A 176 -18.82 -9.86 5.14
C ARG A 176 -18.33 -8.45 5.47
N LEU A 177 -19.21 -7.46 5.41
CA LEU A 177 -18.89 -6.06 5.73
C LEU A 177 -18.44 -5.89 7.18
N THR A 178 -19.12 -6.54 8.13
CA THR A 178 -18.69 -6.55 9.54
C THR A 178 -17.29 -7.14 9.69
N GLY A 179 -17.03 -8.29 9.05
CA GLY A 179 -15.73 -8.94 9.03
C GLY A 179 -14.62 -8.07 8.43
N THR A 180 -14.90 -7.38 7.31
CA THR A 180 -13.97 -6.43 6.69
C THR A 180 -13.60 -5.30 7.63
N ILE A 181 -14.56 -4.72 8.35
CA ILE A 181 -14.27 -3.64 9.33
C ILE A 181 -13.38 -4.15 10.46
N HIS A 182 -13.64 -5.35 10.98
CA HIS A 182 -12.77 -5.98 11.98
C HIS A 182 -11.35 -6.20 11.44
N GLN A 183 -11.20 -6.69 10.21
CA GLN A 183 -9.88 -6.88 9.59
C GLN A 183 -9.10 -5.57 9.44
N LEU A 184 -9.77 -4.48 9.04
CA LEU A 184 -9.15 -3.15 8.94
C LEU A 184 -8.68 -2.66 10.31
N ILE A 185 -9.52 -2.80 11.34
CA ILE A 185 -9.20 -2.36 12.71
C ILE A 185 -8.10 -3.21 13.33
N ASP A 186 -8.16 -4.54 13.20
CA ASP A 186 -7.13 -5.47 13.68
C ASP A 186 -5.80 -5.26 12.96
N GLY A 187 -5.86 -4.91 11.67
CA GLY A 187 -4.72 -4.49 10.86
C GLY A 187 -4.07 -3.23 11.42
N ALA A 188 -4.87 -2.20 11.73
CA ALA A 188 -4.39 -0.95 12.33
C ALA A 188 -3.81 -1.11 13.74
N VAL A 189 -4.38 -1.99 14.55
CA VAL A 189 -3.88 -2.32 15.90
C VAL A 189 -2.63 -3.20 15.84
N GLY A 190 -2.38 -3.89 14.73
CA GLY A 190 -1.28 -4.84 14.57
C GLY A 190 -1.56 -6.23 15.16
N ALA A 191 -2.82 -6.54 15.50
CA ALA A 191 -3.22 -7.83 16.07
C ALA A 191 -3.15 -8.98 15.05
N SER A 192 -3.31 -8.69 13.75
CA SER A 192 -3.34 -9.68 12.67
C SER A 192 -2.03 -10.47 12.50
N ALA A 193 -0.89 -9.90 12.90
CA ALA A 193 0.43 -10.52 12.75
C ALA A 193 0.60 -11.84 13.51
N ALA A 194 -0.11 -12.01 14.63
CA ALA A 194 0.02 -13.19 15.48
C ALA A 194 -0.76 -14.42 14.96
N SER A 195 -1.76 -14.21 14.09
CA SER A 195 -2.69 -15.25 13.64
C SER A 195 -2.27 -15.89 12.31
N SER A 196 -1.56 -15.17 11.43
CA SER A 196 -1.14 -15.69 10.11
C SER A 196 0.12 -16.57 10.20
N LYS A 197 0.06 -17.66 10.98
CA LYS A 197 1.18 -18.60 11.14
C LYS A 197 1.25 -19.67 10.04
N LYS A 198 0.35 -19.64 9.04
CA LYS A 198 0.20 -20.77 8.09
C LYS A 198 -0.08 -20.42 6.62
N GLY A 199 -0.05 -19.15 6.22
CA GLY A 199 -0.22 -18.75 4.82
C GLY A 199 0.91 -17.83 4.37
N LYS A 200 1.58 -18.16 3.26
CA LYS A 200 2.62 -17.36 2.59
C LYS A 200 2.09 -16.02 1.99
N SER A 201 1.09 -15.39 2.60
CA SER A 201 0.67 -14.06 2.15
C SER A 201 1.72 -13.05 2.61
N LYS A 202 2.48 -12.56 1.64
CA LYS A 202 3.68 -11.72 1.77
C LYS A 202 3.27 -10.35 2.35
N ALA A 203 3.30 -10.27 3.68
CA ALA A 203 3.65 -9.12 4.51
C ALA A 203 3.14 -7.73 4.07
N LEU A 204 1.85 -7.45 4.32
CA LEU A 204 1.50 -6.10 4.75
C LEU A 204 2.14 -5.88 6.12
N VAL A 205 2.95 -4.83 6.30
CA VAL A 205 3.54 -4.51 7.61
C VAL A 205 2.39 -4.24 8.58
N PRO A 206 2.23 -5.05 9.65
CA PRO A 206 1.08 -4.94 10.53
C PRO A 206 1.14 -3.66 11.37
N GLY A 207 -0.02 -3.09 11.69
CA GLY A 207 -0.17 -1.92 12.53
C GLY A 207 -0.16 -0.60 11.74
N LEU A 208 -0.66 0.46 12.35
CA LEU A 208 -0.50 1.84 11.89
C LEU A 208 0.94 2.33 12.12
N SER A 209 1.48 3.15 11.22
CA SER A 209 2.85 3.69 11.40
C SER A 209 2.94 4.63 12.60
N LYS A 210 4.05 4.58 13.33
CA LYS A 210 4.26 5.40 14.53
C LYS A 210 4.73 6.82 14.22
N ASN A 211 5.29 7.03 13.03
CA ASN A 211 5.80 8.30 12.55
C ASN A 211 5.84 8.31 11.01
N ASN A 212 6.12 9.47 10.43
CA ASN A 212 6.18 9.63 8.97
C ASN A 212 7.25 8.75 8.30
N ALA A 213 8.40 8.55 8.96
CA ALA A 213 9.48 7.73 8.39
C ALA A 213 9.05 6.25 8.25
N GLU A 214 8.30 5.73 9.22
CA GLU A 214 7.72 4.40 9.15
C GLU A 214 6.63 4.31 8.07
N ALA A 215 5.78 5.33 7.91
CA ALA A 215 4.78 5.37 6.84
C ALA A 215 5.43 5.36 5.44
N VAL A 216 6.43 6.21 5.23
CA VAL A 216 7.24 6.24 4.00
C VAL A 216 7.93 4.89 3.77
N ARG A 217 8.47 4.27 4.82
CA ARG A 217 9.09 2.95 4.74
C ARG A 217 8.11 1.87 4.30
N LYS A 218 6.88 1.87 4.81
CA LYS A 218 5.86 0.88 4.39
C LYS A 218 5.55 1.00 2.91
N LEU A 219 5.32 2.22 2.41
CA LEU A 219 5.09 2.47 0.99
C LEU A 219 6.29 2.03 0.15
N TRP A 220 7.49 2.36 0.59
CA TRP A 220 8.72 1.97 -0.11
C TRP A 220 8.90 0.45 -0.20
N ILE A 221 8.57 -0.27 0.88
CA ILE A 221 8.63 -1.74 0.92
C ILE A 221 7.55 -2.35 0.03
N LEU A 222 6.35 -1.76 0.00
CA LEU A 222 5.24 -2.19 -0.86
C LEU A 222 5.68 -2.14 -2.34
N ASP A 223 6.17 -0.99 -2.80
CA ASP A 223 6.64 -0.82 -4.18
C ASP A 223 7.83 -1.75 -4.49
N GLY A 224 8.76 -1.88 -3.54
CA GLY A 224 9.90 -2.79 -3.66
C GLY A 224 9.50 -4.27 -3.72
N GLY A 225 8.31 -4.63 -3.25
CA GLY A 225 7.71 -5.94 -3.42
C GLY A 225 7.40 -6.21 -4.89
N SER A 226 6.69 -5.29 -5.53
CA SER A 226 6.32 -5.37 -6.95
C SER A 226 7.54 -5.40 -7.87
N VAL A 227 8.55 -4.54 -7.63
CA VAL A 227 9.81 -4.57 -8.41
C VAL A 227 10.48 -5.94 -8.35
N LYS A 228 10.52 -6.57 -7.17
CA LYS A 228 11.11 -7.92 -7.02
C LYS A 228 10.31 -8.99 -7.74
N ASP A 229 8.99 -8.86 -7.72
CA ASP A 229 8.11 -9.81 -8.40
C ASP A 229 8.29 -9.68 -9.92
N GLY A 230 8.40 -8.47 -10.48
CA GLY A 230 8.74 -8.26 -11.89
C GLY A 230 10.16 -8.70 -12.27
N VAL A 231 11.15 -8.53 -11.39
CA VAL A 231 12.51 -9.09 -11.62
C VAL A 231 12.50 -10.61 -11.66
N ARG A 232 11.68 -11.25 -10.82
CA ARG A 232 11.52 -12.71 -10.84
C ARG A 232 10.85 -13.16 -12.13
N GLU A 233 9.78 -12.49 -12.55
CA GLU A 233 9.08 -12.77 -13.82
C GLU A 233 10.01 -12.66 -15.02
N LEU A 234 10.83 -11.59 -15.10
CA LEU A 234 11.85 -11.46 -16.14
C LEU A 234 12.87 -12.62 -16.11
N LYS A 235 13.25 -13.08 -14.92
CA LYS A 235 14.18 -14.20 -14.77
C LYS A 235 13.55 -15.50 -15.26
N GLU A 236 12.30 -15.77 -14.87
CA GLU A 236 11.52 -16.92 -15.35
C GLU A 236 11.43 -16.89 -16.88
N MET A 237 11.13 -15.73 -17.48
CA MET A 237 11.11 -15.56 -18.94
C MET A 237 12.46 -15.85 -19.64
N ILE A 238 13.60 -15.58 -18.98
CA ILE A 238 14.94 -15.89 -19.52
C ILE A 238 15.26 -17.37 -19.36
N ASP A 239 14.87 -17.96 -18.23
CA ASP A 239 15.14 -19.36 -17.90
C ASP A 239 14.30 -20.30 -18.81
N ASP A 240 13.03 -19.97 -19.08
CA ASP A 240 12.13 -20.75 -19.95
C ASP A 240 12.68 -20.96 -21.38
N TYR A 241 13.48 -20.03 -21.90
CA TYR A 241 14.15 -20.19 -23.20
C TYR A 241 15.29 -21.22 -23.16
N ASN A 242 16.02 -21.30 -22.04
CA ASN A 242 17.19 -22.17 -21.94
C ASN A 242 16.83 -23.65 -21.79
N ASP A 243 15.63 -23.95 -21.29
CA ASP A 243 15.17 -25.31 -21.05
C ASP A 243 14.68 -26.02 -22.33
N GLU A 244 14.30 -25.26 -23.38
CA GLU A 244 13.79 -25.84 -24.64
C GLU A 244 14.89 -26.22 -25.65
N ASP A 245 16.08 -25.59 -25.59
CA ASP A 245 17.22 -25.90 -26.46
C ASP A 245 17.97 -27.19 -26.00
N GLY A 246 17.44 -27.91 -25.01
CA GLY A 246 18.14 -28.95 -24.25
C GLY A 246 18.09 -30.38 -24.80
N ASP A 247 17.06 -30.79 -25.54
CA ASP A 247 16.92 -32.18 -26.01
C ASP A 247 16.16 -32.25 -27.34
N GLU A 248 16.84 -31.96 -28.46
CA GLU A 248 16.51 -32.57 -29.76
C GLU A 248 16.92 -34.06 -29.77
N ASP A 249 16.60 -34.83 -28.72
CA ASP A 249 16.62 -36.30 -28.85
C ASP A 249 15.45 -36.65 -29.77
N GLU A 250 15.78 -37.11 -30.99
CA GLU A 250 14.88 -37.54 -32.06
C GLU A 250 14.05 -38.79 -31.67
N GLY A 251 13.42 -38.76 -30.51
CA GLY A 251 12.48 -39.74 -30.00
C GLY A 251 11.17 -39.62 -30.75
N LEU A 252 11.05 -40.39 -31.82
CA LEU A 252 9.86 -40.65 -32.64
C LEU A 252 8.61 -41.04 -31.80
N GLY A 253 8.01 -40.08 -31.12
CA GLY A 253 6.78 -40.21 -30.37
C GLY A 253 5.94 -38.97 -30.58
N GLN A 254 5.03 -39.03 -31.56
CA GLN A 254 3.92 -38.08 -31.70
C GLN A 254 3.05 -38.20 -30.45
N GLU A 255 3.40 -37.50 -29.38
CA GLU A 255 2.45 -37.18 -28.33
C GLU A 255 1.90 -35.80 -28.66
N GLU A 256 0.61 -35.78 -28.92
CA GLU A 256 -0.19 -34.61 -29.27
C GLU A 256 0.09 -33.51 -28.24
N GLU A 257 0.76 -32.43 -28.67
CA GLU A 257 0.92 -31.21 -27.90
C GLU A 257 -0.47 -30.85 -27.35
N GLU A 258 -0.67 -31.04 -26.05
CA GLU A 258 -1.85 -30.59 -25.34
C GLU A 258 -1.84 -29.07 -25.42
N ASP A 259 -2.43 -28.55 -26.51
CA ASP A 259 -2.73 -27.16 -26.76
C ASP A 259 -3.41 -26.62 -25.49
N ASP A 260 -2.65 -25.84 -24.74
CA ASP A 260 -3.04 -25.24 -23.48
C ASP A 260 -4.19 -24.23 -23.66
N GLY A 261 -4.71 -24.05 -24.89
CA GLY A 261 -5.93 -23.31 -25.21
C GLY A 261 -5.78 -21.80 -25.05
N TRP A 262 -4.66 -21.36 -24.45
CA TRP A 262 -4.25 -19.97 -24.37
C TRP A 262 -3.58 -19.50 -25.66
N GLY A 263 -3.01 -20.43 -26.45
CA GLY A 263 -2.47 -20.17 -27.77
C GLY A 263 -3.52 -19.67 -28.76
N GLU A 264 -4.75 -20.21 -28.72
CA GLU A 264 -5.84 -19.87 -29.67
C GLU A 264 -6.36 -18.42 -29.50
N LEU A 265 -6.24 -17.85 -28.30
CA LEU A 265 -6.62 -16.44 -28.06
C LEU A 265 -5.56 -15.44 -28.53
N GLY A 266 -4.40 -15.90 -29.01
CA GLY A 266 -3.26 -15.03 -29.33
C GLY A 266 -2.73 -14.26 -28.12
N LEU A 267 -3.03 -14.76 -26.91
CA LEU A 267 -2.58 -14.20 -25.63
C LEU A 267 -1.31 -14.89 -25.10
N GLY A 268 -0.86 -15.96 -25.76
CA GLY A 268 0.43 -16.56 -25.46
C GLY A 268 1.56 -15.56 -25.68
N THR A 269 2.46 -15.45 -24.71
CA THR A 269 3.69 -14.68 -24.86
C THR A 269 4.53 -15.32 -25.96
N ALA A 270 4.78 -14.57 -27.04
CA ALA A 270 5.62 -15.07 -28.12
C ALA A 270 7.01 -15.42 -27.57
N LYS A 271 7.50 -16.63 -27.89
CA LYS A 271 8.81 -17.11 -27.46
C LYS A 271 9.90 -16.12 -27.85
N LEU A 272 10.77 -15.77 -26.89
CA LEU A 272 11.88 -14.86 -27.13
C LEU A 272 12.88 -15.49 -28.11
N LYS A 273 13.39 -14.71 -29.06
CA LYS A 273 14.52 -15.13 -29.90
C LYS A 273 15.82 -15.08 -29.11
N LYS A 274 16.84 -15.83 -29.52
CA LYS A 274 18.18 -15.80 -28.90
C LYS A 274 18.75 -14.40 -28.64
N ALA A 275 18.65 -13.50 -29.62
CA ALA A 275 19.10 -12.11 -29.46
C ALA A 275 18.23 -11.30 -28.47
N GLU A 276 16.94 -11.64 -28.34
CA GLU A 276 16.04 -11.03 -27.37
C GLU A 276 16.34 -11.49 -25.94
N VAL A 277 16.67 -12.77 -25.77
CA VAL A 277 17.13 -13.36 -24.51
C VAL A 277 18.45 -12.74 -24.07
N GLU A 278 19.40 -12.57 -24.98
CA GLU A 278 20.68 -11.92 -24.68
C GLU A 278 20.47 -10.48 -24.18
N ARG A 279 19.60 -9.69 -24.82
CA ARG A 279 19.25 -8.35 -24.36
C ARG A 279 18.55 -8.36 -23.00
N ALA A 280 17.59 -9.26 -22.78
CA ALA A 280 16.93 -9.40 -21.49
C ALA A 280 17.93 -9.74 -20.38
N SER A 281 18.86 -10.67 -20.64
CA SER A 281 19.94 -11.04 -19.73
C SER A 281 20.90 -9.88 -19.44
N GLN A 282 21.15 -8.98 -20.41
CA GLN A 282 21.98 -7.79 -20.18
C GLN A 282 21.28 -6.74 -19.31
N VAL A 283 19.95 -6.64 -19.36
CA VAL A 283 19.15 -5.71 -18.55
C VAL A 283 18.94 -6.21 -17.11
N LEU A 284 18.90 -7.53 -16.90
CA LEU A 284 18.64 -8.14 -15.60
C LEU A 284 19.54 -7.64 -14.44
N PRO A 285 20.87 -7.41 -14.60
CA PRO A 285 21.70 -6.83 -13.55
C PRO A 285 21.27 -5.42 -13.10
N LEU A 286 20.79 -4.58 -14.02
CA LEU A 286 20.30 -3.24 -13.72
C LEU A 286 19.06 -3.30 -12.84
N LEU A 287 18.08 -4.14 -13.21
CA LEU A 287 16.84 -4.31 -12.42
C LEU A 287 17.10 -4.95 -11.05
N ASN A 288 18.06 -5.87 -10.95
CA ASN A 288 18.51 -6.42 -9.67
C ASN A 288 19.11 -5.35 -8.74
N LEU A 289 19.90 -4.42 -9.30
CA LEU A 289 20.42 -3.28 -8.53
C LEU A 289 19.29 -2.35 -8.07
N THR A 290 18.27 -2.12 -8.90
CA THR A 290 17.06 -1.37 -8.52
C THR A 290 16.30 -2.04 -7.38
N ALA A 291 16.08 -3.36 -7.45
CA ALA A 291 15.46 -4.13 -6.36
C ALA A 291 16.32 -4.10 -5.08
N THR A 292 17.65 -4.06 -5.23
CA THR A 292 18.59 -3.91 -4.12
C THR A 292 18.47 -2.52 -3.49
N LEU A 293 18.36 -1.44 -4.27
CA LEU A 293 18.06 -0.09 -3.77
C LEU A 293 16.77 -0.09 -2.95
N HIS A 294 15.69 -0.69 -3.46
CA HIS A 294 14.43 -0.77 -2.72
C HIS A 294 14.58 -1.48 -1.36
N THR A 295 15.44 -2.50 -1.29
CA THR A 295 15.65 -3.28 -0.07
C THR A 295 16.48 -2.53 0.98
N HIS A 296 17.52 -1.82 0.54
CA HIS A 296 18.49 -1.22 1.47
C HIS A 296 18.18 0.21 1.87
N LEU A 297 17.54 1.00 1.00
CA LEU A 297 17.29 2.42 1.25
C LEU A 297 16.43 2.70 2.49
N PRO A 298 15.40 1.90 2.83
CA PRO A 298 14.66 2.04 4.09
C PRO A 298 15.50 1.94 5.35
N THR A 299 16.64 1.26 5.30
CA THR A 299 17.52 1.09 6.47
C THR A 299 18.24 2.38 6.87
N LEU A 300 18.21 3.41 6.02
CA LEU A 300 18.89 4.69 6.24
C LEU A 300 18.02 5.71 6.96
N PHE A 301 16.71 5.55 6.88
CA PHE A 301 15.74 6.48 7.48
C PHE A 301 14.82 5.79 8.50
N ALA A 302 14.99 4.49 8.73
CA ALA A 302 14.35 3.79 9.82
C ALA A 302 15.07 4.10 11.15
N PRO A 303 14.36 4.45 12.22
CA PRO A 303 14.95 4.53 13.55
C PRO A 303 15.51 3.16 13.96
N SER A 304 16.79 3.13 14.34
CA SER A 304 17.40 1.90 14.87
C SER A 304 16.72 1.54 16.19
N PRO A 305 16.16 0.31 16.33
CA PRO A 305 15.45 -0.08 17.54
C PRO A 305 16.35 -0.26 18.78
N SER A 306 17.68 -0.18 18.62
CA SER A 306 18.64 -0.68 19.61
C SER A 306 19.30 0.41 20.47
N THR A 307 19.12 1.70 20.16
CA THR A 307 19.89 2.79 20.79
C THR A 307 18.97 3.78 21.47
N SER A 308 18.53 3.43 22.69
CA SER A 308 17.66 4.26 23.54
C SER A 308 18.31 5.55 24.05
N SER A 309 19.57 5.83 23.72
CA SER A 309 20.35 6.87 24.40
C SER A 309 21.32 7.66 23.53
N SER A 310 21.34 7.45 22.21
CA SER A 310 22.37 8.04 21.33
C SER A 310 21.77 8.43 19.97
N SER A 311 21.09 9.57 19.90
CA SER A 311 20.38 10.05 18.72
C SER A 311 21.29 10.80 17.72
N TYR A 312 22.47 10.24 17.41
CA TYR A 312 23.42 10.96 16.53
C TYR A 312 23.04 10.94 15.05
N PHE A 313 22.07 10.12 14.63
CA PHE A 313 21.59 10.20 13.26
C PHE A 313 20.55 11.31 13.13
N PRO A 314 20.78 12.32 12.27
CA PRO A 314 19.74 13.26 11.91
C PRO A 314 18.65 12.47 11.19
N THR A 315 17.52 12.27 11.86
CA THR A 315 16.30 11.82 11.21
C THR A 315 16.02 12.76 10.05
N LEU A 316 15.85 12.21 8.84
CA LEU A 316 15.50 13.00 7.67
C LEU A 316 14.29 13.90 7.99
N PRO A 317 14.39 15.21 7.73
CA PRO A 317 13.26 16.11 7.93
C PRO A 317 12.04 15.62 7.14
N ASN A 318 10.83 15.83 7.68
CA ASN A 318 9.58 15.46 7.02
C ASN A 318 9.48 15.93 5.55
N PRO A 319 9.90 17.16 5.19
CA PRO A 319 9.88 17.58 3.78
C PRO A 319 10.73 16.71 2.87
N THR A 320 11.89 16.24 3.34
CA THR A 320 12.77 15.36 2.58
C THR A 320 12.22 13.94 2.51
N LEU A 321 11.66 13.43 3.62
CA LEU A 321 10.96 12.13 3.63
C LEU A 321 9.78 12.12 2.65
N SER A 322 9.07 13.24 2.49
CA SER A 322 7.94 13.33 1.57
C SER A 322 8.32 13.19 0.09
N LEU A 323 9.60 13.37 -0.26
CA LEU A 323 10.07 13.17 -1.64
C LEU A 323 10.26 11.69 -1.99
N LEU A 324 10.40 10.81 -0.99
CA LEU A 324 10.76 9.41 -1.23
C LEU A 324 9.61 8.58 -1.84
N PRO A 325 8.35 8.62 -1.37
CA PRO A 325 7.30 7.78 -1.95
C PRO A 325 6.99 8.06 -3.44
N PRO A 326 6.93 9.32 -3.92
CA PRO A 326 6.78 9.57 -5.35
C PRO A 326 7.93 9.00 -6.18
N LEU A 327 9.17 9.09 -5.67
CA LEU A 327 10.34 8.50 -6.33
C LEU A 327 10.32 6.97 -6.31
N SER A 328 9.84 6.37 -5.22
CA SER A 328 9.60 4.92 -5.10
C SER A 328 8.62 4.43 -6.16
N ALA A 329 7.48 5.11 -6.31
CA ALA A 329 6.47 4.80 -7.31
C ALA A 329 7.00 5.00 -8.74
N SER A 330 7.75 6.08 -9.00
CA SER A 330 8.42 6.29 -10.29
C SER A 330 9.46 5.21 -10.59
N LEU A 331 10.19 4.73 -9.57
CA LEU A 331 11.18 3.67 -9.71
C LEU A 331 10.52 2.33 -10.05
N LEU A 332 9.39 2.01 -9.41
CA LEU A 332 8.55 0.87 -9.76
C LEU A 332 8.03 0.98 -11.19
N SER A 333 7.34 2.08 -11.54
CA SER A 333 6.75 2.26 -12.87
C SER A 333 7.78 2.20 -13.98
N THR A 334 8.96 2.82 -13.80
CA THR A 334 10.03 2.76 -14.82
C THR A 334 10.69 1.37 -14.91
N SER A 335 10.69 0.60 -13.82
CA SER A 335 11.12 -0.80 -13.83
C SER A 335 10.12 -1.67 -14.59
N ASP A 336 8.82 -1.50 -14.35
CA ASP A 336 7.75 -2.22 -15.05
C ASP A 336 7.74 -1.87 -16.54
N ASP A 337 7.88 -0.59 -16.91
CA ASP A 337 8.00 -0.16 -18.31
C ASP A 337 9.24 -0.79 -18.99
N LEU A 338 10.35 -0.90 -18.26
CA LEU A 338 11.57 -1.52 -18.77
C LEU A 338 11.35 -3.03 -18.98
N ILE A 339 10.78 -3.75 -18.02
CA ILE A 339 10.43 -5.17 -18.13
C ILE A 339 9.45 -5.40 -19.28
N ALA A 340 8.41 -4.57 -19.38
CA ALA A 340 7.43 -4.62 -20.46
C ALA A 340 8.08 -4.50 -21.84
N SER A 341 9.13 -3.68 -21.98
CA SER A 341 9.87 -3.52 -23.23
C SER A 341 10.76 -4.71 -23.62
N LEU A 342 10.91 -5.71 -22.73
CA LEU A 342 11.67 -6.94 -22.97
C LEU A 342 10.81 -8.09 -23.50
N TYR A 343 9.49 -7.95 -23.53
CA TYR A 343 8.61 -8.90 -24.19
C TYR A 343 8.75 -8.86 -25.72
N SER A 344 8.55 -9.98 -26.40
CA SER A 344 8.65 -10.08 -27.86
C SER A 344 7.45 -9.43 -28.56
N PRO A 345 7.63 -8.76 -29.71
CA PRO A 345 8.91 -8.43 -30.35
C PRO A 345 9.61 -7.24 -29.66
N GLN A 346 10.88 -7.42 -29.33
CA GLN A 346 11.66 -6.38 -28.66
C GLN A 346 12.03 -5.25 -29.63
N ASN A 347 12.00 -4.02 -29.11
CA ASN A 347 12.49 -2.83 -29.80
C ASN A 347 13.69 -2.24 -29.03
N PRO A 348 14.93 -2.35 -29.55
CA PRO A 348 16.13 -1.87 -28.86
C PRO A 348 16.09 -0.37 -28.52
N MET A 349 15.46 0.45 -29.36
CA MET A 349 15.30 1.89 -29.09
C MET A 349 14.36 2.15 -27.91
N ASN A 350 13.30 1.33 -27.76
CA ASN A 350 12.39 1.43 -26.62
C ASN A 350 13.09 1.01 -25.33
N ILE A 351 13.82 -0.11 -25.35
CA ILE A 351 14.62 -0.59 -24.21
C ILE A 351 15.60 0.50 -23.76
N SER A 352 16.40 1.05 -24.69
CA SER A 352 17.32 2.14 -24.38
C SER A 352 16.61 3.37 -23.82
N GLY A 353 15.44 3.74 -24.35
CA GLY A 353 14.61 4.82 -23.82
C GLY A 353 14.18 4.58 -22.37
N ASN A 354 13.73 3.37 -22.04
CA ASN A 354 13.31 3.03 -20.67
C ASN A 354 14.49 2.92 -19.70
N VAL A 355 15.66 2.44 -20.14
CA VAL A 355 16.89 2.46 -19.33
C VAL A 355 17.25 3.89 -18.92
N ARG A 356 17.17 4.87 -19.83
CA ARG A 356 17.43 6.29 -19.50
C ARG A 356 16.42 6.87 -18.51
N LYS A 357 15.14 6.54 -18.66
CA LYS A 357 14.10 6.97 -17.72
C LYS A 357 14.41 6.44 -16.31
N LEU A 358 14.71 5.15 -16.21
CA LEU A 358 15.09 4.52 -14.94
C LEU A 358 16.35 5.19 -14.33
N GLU A 359 17.38 5.42 -15.15
CA GLU A 359 18.60 6.11 -14.71
C GLU A 359 18.30 7.54 -14.20
N SER A 360 17.40 8.28 -14.85
CA SER A 360 16.97 9.61 -14.42
C SER A 360 16.31 9.59 -13.05
N VAL A 361 15.38 8.65 -12.81
CA VAL A 361 14.73 8.49 -11.49
C VAL A 361 15.76 8.16 -10.41
N VAL A 362 16.74 7.31 -10.73
CA VAL A 362 17.82 6.98 -9.79
C VAL A 362 18.71 8.18 -9.48
N LYS A 363 18.98 9.06 -10.46
CA LYS A 363 19.71 10.33 -10.24
C LYS A 363 18.94 11.31 -9.35
N GLU A 364 17.63 11.42 -9.56
CA GLU A 364 16.75 12.22 -8.71
C GLU A 364 16.74 11.67 -7.28
N LEU A 365 16.64 10.36 -7.12
CA LEU A 365 16.72 9.69 -5.82
C LEU A 365 18.07 9.94 -5.14
N GLU A 366 19.19 9.78 -5.85
CA GLU A 366 20.52 10.10 -5.31
C GLU A 366 20.58 11.55 -4.82
N SER A 367 19.98 12.49 -5.55
CA SER A 367 19.98 13.91 -5.20
C SER A 367 19.31 14.22 -3.86
N VAL A 368 18.29 13.44 -3.46
CA VAL A 368 17.63 13.55 -2.14
C VAL A 368 18.59 13.19 -1.01
N PHE A 369 19.51 12.25 -1.25
CA PHE A 369 20.47 11.82 -0.25
C PHE A 369 21.82 12.56 -0.31
N LYS A 370 22.15 13.26 -1.41
CA LYS A 370 23.39 14.05 -1.51
C LYS A 370 23.61 15.01 -0.35
N PRO A 371 22.62 15.76 0.17
CA PRO A 371 22.82 16.62 1.35
C PRO A 371 23.25 15.85 2.60
N LEU A 372 22.81 14.60 2.75
CA LEU A 372 23.18 13.73 3.87
C LEU A 372 24.63 13.23 3.78
N TYR A 373 25.20 13.20 2.58
CA TYR A 373 26.54 12.65 2.31
C TYR A 373 27.59 13.73 1.99
N GLY A 374 27.18 14.82 1.36
CA GLY A 374 28.03 15.91 0.86
C GLY A 374 27.91 17.21 1.65
N GLY A 375 27.04 17.28 2.66
CA GLY A 375 26.81 18.46 3.49
C GLY A 375 27.89 18.69 4.54
N GLY A 376 29.01 19.30 4.13
CA GLY A 376 29.58 20.42 4.88
C GLY A 376 30.18 20.16 6.26
N SER A 377 30.60 18.96 6.61
CA SER A 377 31.52 18.85 7.75
C SER A 377 32.79 19.59 7.38
N THR A 378 32.92 20.83 7.84
CA THR A 378 34.19 21.54 7.87
C THR A 378 35.22 20.60 8.46
N LEU A 379 36.48 20.77 8.10
CA LEU A 379 37.55 19.98 8.69
C LEU A 379 37.45 19.97 10.24
N GLU A 380 36.90 21.04 10.83
CA GLU A 380 36.58 21.16 12.26
C GLU A 380 35.49 20.19 12.75
N GLU A 381 34.40 19.97 12.03
CA GLU A 381 33.42 18.94 12.40
C GLU A 381 34.00 17.52 12.27
N LYS A 382 34.82 17.28 11.23
CA LYS A 382 35.54 16.00 11.09
C LYS A 382 36.55 15.80 12.23
N MET A 383 37.23 16.86 12.67
CA MET A 383 38.15 16.84 13.80
C MET A 383 37.44 16.74 15.16
N ALA A 384 36.25 17.32 15.30
CA ALA A 384 35.44 17.19 16.50
C ALA A 384 34.91 15.75 16.66
N ARG A 385 34.56 15.08 15.57
CA ARG A 385 34.13 13.66 15.57
C ARG A 385 35.27 12.68 15.85
N MET A 386 36.52 13.03 15.55
CA MET A 386 37.69 12.20 15.88
C MET A 386 37.99 12.11 17.39
N LYS A 387 37.33 12.90 18.25
CA LYS A 387 37.53 12.83 19.70
C LYS A 387 36.55 11.86 20.37
N VAL A 388 36.99 10.60 20.51
CA VAL A 388 36.60 9.65 21.57
C VAL A 388 35.10 9.27 21.57
N ALA A 389 34.59 8.76 20.46
CA ALA A 389 33.37 7.95 20.46
C ALA A 389 33.76 6.47 20.32
N ASP A 390 33.06 5.60 21.06
CA ASP A 390 33.21 4.15 21.01
C ASP A 390 32.89 3.65 19.58
N GLY A 391 33.93 3.40 18.77
CA GLY A 391 33.91 3.51 17.31
C GLY A 391 33.06 2.51 16.51
N SER A 392 32.28 1.64 17.15
CA SER A 392 31.64 0.51 16.46
C SER A 392 30.34 0.83 15.70
N GLU A 393 29.61 1.90 16.06
CA GLU A 393 28.35 2.27 15.40
C GLU A 393 28.56 3.21 14.21
N GLU A 394 29.41 4.24 14.36
CA GLU A 394 29.72 5.18 13.29
C GLU A 394 30.41 4.50 12.10
N GLU A 395 31.25 3.49 12.36
CA GLU A 395 31.88 2.67 11.31
C GLU A 395 30.84 1.87 10.51
N LYS A 396 29.86 1.24 11.19
CA LYS A 396 28.77 0.51 10.53
C LYS A 396 27.90 1.42 9.68
N GLU A 397 27.64 2.64 10.15
CA GLU A 397 26.86 3.63 9.40
C GLU A 397 27.65 4.17 8.20
N GLY A 398 28.94 4.44 8.37
CA GLY A 398 29.86 4.78 7.27
C GLY A 398 29.83 3.72 6.17
N ALA A 399 29.96 2.44 6.57
CA ALA A 399 29.91 1.32 5.64
C ALA A 399 28.56 1.20 4.91
N LYS A 400 27.43 1.44 5.59
CA LYS A 400 26.10 1.47 4.93
C LYS A 400 25.99 2.59 3.89
N ARG A 401 26.52 3.78 4.19
CA ARG A 401 26.53 4.91 3.25
C ARG A 401 27.39 4.61 2.04
N GLU A 402 28.59 4.09 2.26
CA GLU A 402 29.50 3.70 1.17
C GLU A 402 28.88 2.60 0.30
N MET A 403 28.27 1.59 0.91
CA MET A 403 27.53 0.56 0.19
C MET A 403 26.45 1.16 -0.71
N LEU A 404 25.61 2.07 -0.20
CA LEU A 404 24.55 2.69 -0.98
C LEU A 404 25.10 3.50 -2.16
N MET A 405 26.13 4.30 -1.94
CA MET A 405 26.78 5.07 -3.01
C MET A 405 27.39 4.13 -4.07
N GLY A 406 27.95 3.00 -3.64
CA GLY A 406 28.39 1.94 -4.53
C GLY A 406 27.26 1.38 -5.39
N ILE A 407 26.04 1.23 -4.85
CA ILE A 407 24.88 0.78 -5.62
C ILE A 407 24.50 1.80 -6.69
N PHE A 408 24.41 3.10 -6.35
CA PHE A 408 24.13 4.16 -7.35
C PHE A 408 25.15 4.16 -8.50
N ALA A 409 26.45 4.10 -8.18
CA ALA A 409 27.50 4.05 -9.19
C ALA A 409 27.38 2.80 -10.09
N ARG A 410 27.03 1.64 -9.52
CA ARG A 410 26.81 0.40 -10.28
C ARG A 410 25.59 0.49 -11.20
N VAL A 411 24.52 1.14 -10.76
CA VAL A 411 23.34 1.40 -11.62
C VAL A 411 23.73 2.21 -12.85
N TYR A 412 24.48 3.29 -12.67
CA TYR A 412 24.94 4.12 -13.79
C TYR A 412 25.87 3.37 -14.75
N ALA A 413 26.79 2.56 -14.21
CA ALA A 413 27.67 1.73 -15.02
C ALA A 413 26.90 0.68 -15.82
N ALA A 414 25.90 0.02 -15.21
CA ALA A 414 25.05 -0.96 -15.88
C ALA A 414 24.20 -0.32 -16.98
N ALA A 415 23.55 0.82 -16.70
CA ALA A 415 22.76 1.56 -17.68
C ALA A 415 23.60 1.95 -18.90
N GLN A 416 24.79 2.53 -18.70
CA GLN A 416 25.70 2.89 -19.79
C GLN A 416 26.19 1.67 -20.58
N GLY A 417 26.41 0.53 -19.91
CA GLY A 417 26.78 -0.73 -20.55
C GLY A 417 25.72 -1.21 -21.54
N ILE A 418 24.46 -1.21 -21.11
CA ILE A 418 23.31 -1.61 -21.93
C ILE A 418 23.15 -0.68 -23.15
N GLU A 419 23.27 0.64 -22.95
CA GLU A 419 23.17 1.61 -24.05
C GLU A 419 24.24 1.42 -25.13
N ARG A 420 25.48 1.10 -24.72
CA ARG A 420 26.57 0.81 -25.67
C ARG A 420 26.31 -0.47 -26.45
N ALA A 421 25.80 -1.52 -25.79
CA ALA A 421 25.45 -2.78 -26.44
C ALA A 421 24.36 -2.57 -27.52
N ILE A 422 23.26 -1.90 -27.15
CA ILE A 422 22.17 -1.59 -28.08
C ILE A 422 22.65 -0.74 -29.27
N SER A 423 23.50 0.25 -29.01
CA SER A 423 24.05 1.11 -30.07
C SER A 423 24.92 0.31 -31.06
N SER A 424 25.68 -0.68 -30.58
CA SER A 424 26.53 -1.52 -31.42
C SER A 424 25.74 -2.45 -32.34
N GLU A 425 24.58 -2.96 -31.89
CA GLU A 425 23.66 -3.76 -32.71
C GLU A 425 23.01 -2.93 -33.83
N SER A 426 22.68 -1.66 -33.56
CA SER A 426 22.03 -0.78 -34.56
C SER A 426 22.95 -0.31 -35.68
N GLY A 427 24.27 -0.43 -35.51
CA GLY A 427 25.28 0.01 -36.47
C GLY A 427 25.81 -1.08 -37.40
N SER A 428 25.39 -2.33 -37.20
CA SER A 428 25.70 -3.49 -38.06
C SER A 428 24.55 -3.75 -39.02
#